data_AF-A0A7J4RGJ6-F1
#
_entry.id   AF-A0A7J4RGJ6-F1
#
_cell.length_a   1.000
_cell.length_b   1.000
_cell.length_c   1.000
_cell.angle_alpha   90.00
_cell.angle_beta   90.00
_cell.angle_gamma   90.00
#
_symmetry.space_group_name_H-M   'P 1'
#
loop_
_entity.id
_entity.type
_entity.pdbx_description
1 polymer ?
#
loop_
_entity_poly.entity_id
_entity_poly.type
_entity_poly.pdbx_seq_one_letter_code
_entity_poly.pdbx_strand_id
1 'polypeptide(L)'
;MRRLLIALLLIMLFSPSAQAETYRITGKATFADRSPVMLDYVYVQCIPGDFACYQFRGAQSITDTYGYYSIVIDLTEEEDELDILLNLRGENFTHTIDIQAHRDSPNNQMTQDIQLEQNPPPSGVFFGFGCFIVLFTLVFVSVLMRTGRMLSTKQGRMEFMGMKQARMLECPTCKEMVAQHELVMHLIVEHDMEAFEAGELAGKVMRRTWSEEE
;
A
#
# COMPACT_ATOMS: atom_id res chain seq x y z
N MET A 1 11.39 -65.02 23.68
CA MET A 1 10.83 -63.73 24.17
C MET A 1 11.81 -62.95 25.06
N ARG A 2 12.41 -63.54 26.11
CA ARG A 2 13.37 -62.84 27.01
C ARG A 2 14.61 -62.25 26.31
N ARG A 3 15.18 -62.92 25.31
CA ARG A 3 16.34 -62.42 24.54
C ARG A 3 16.01 -61.25 23.62
N LEU A 4 14.78 -61.21 23.09
CA LEU A 4 14.27 -60.11 22.27
C LEU A 4 14.03 -58.85 23.11
N LEU A 5 13.47 -59.00 24.31
CA LEU A 5 13.28 -57.89 25.26
C LEU A 5 14.62 -57.27 25.70
N ILE A 6 15.64 -58.10 25.95
CA ILE A 6 16.99 -57.62 26.32
C ILE A 6 17.64 -56.86 25.17
N ALA A 7 17.52 -57.37 23.93
CA ALA A 7 18.03 -56.67 22.75
C ALA A 7 17.34 -55.33 22.52
N LEU A 8 16.01 -55.26 22.71
CA LEU A 8 15.24 -54.02 22.55
C LEU A 8 15.59 -52.98 23.62
N LEU A 9 15.83 -53.42 24.85
CA LEU A 9 16.23 -52.55 25.97
C LEU A 9 17.66 -52.00 25.77
N LEU A 10 18.58 -52.82 25.25
CA LEU A 10 19.92 -52.40 24.85
C LEU A 10 19.90 -51.36 23.73
N ILE A 11 19.07 -51.55 22.70
CA ILE A 11 18.93 -50.58 21.60
C ILE A 11 18.40 -49.23 22.11
N MET A 12 17.47 -49.25 23.07
CA MET A 12 16.89 -48.04 23.66
C MET A 12 17.84 -47.31 24.62
N LEU A 13 18.78 -48.02 25.24
CA LEU A 13 19.81 -47.45 26.13
C LEU A 13 21.04 -46.92 25.37
N PHE A 14 21.34 -47.48 24.19
CA PHE A 14 22.48 -47.11 23.36
C PHE A 14 22.10 -46.26 22.13
N SER A 15 20.83 -45.85 22.01
CA SER A 15 20.46 -44.88 21.00
C SER A 15 21.13 -43.54 21.31
N PRO A 16 21.94 -42.98 20.40
CA PRO A 16 22.57 -41.68 20.61
C PRO A 16 21.47 -40.62 20.78
N SER A 17 21.45 -39.94 21.92
CA SER A 17 20.67 -38.73 22.09
C SER A 17 21.41 -37.60 21.37
N ALA A 18 20.97 -37.24 20.16
CA ALA A 18 21.38 -35.99 19.55
C ALA A 18 20.81 -34.85 20.40
N GLN A 19 21.64 -34.23 21.24
CA GLN A 19 21.29 -33.02 21.97
C GLN A 19 21.66 -31.85 21.08
N ALA A 20 20.65 -31.26 20.43
CA ALA A 20 20.79 -29.98 19.77
C ALA A 20 20.39 -28.88 20.76
N GLU A 21 21.27 -27.92 21.00
CA GLU A 21 21.05 -26.74 21.82
C GLU A 21 20.67 -25.56 20.94
N THR A 22 19.62 -24.83 21.32
CA THR A 22 19.20 -23.64 20.59
C THR A 22 20.11 -22.46 20.92
N TYR A 23 20.85 -21.98 19.94
CA TYR A 23 21.75 -20.85 20.02
C TYR A 23 21.14 -19.60 19.40
N ARG A 24 21.11 -18.51 20.16
CA ARG A 24 20.47 -17.25 19.74
C ARG A 24 21.47 -16.13 19.57
N ILE A 25 21.49 -15.53 18.38
CA ILE A 25 22.28 -14.35 18.05
C ILE A 25 21.34 -13.16 17.97
N THR A 26 21.61 -12.12 18.75
CA THR A 26 20.81 -10.89 18.80
C THR A 26 21.71 -9.68 18.56
N GLY A 27 21.13 -8.58 18.11
CA GLY A 27 21.87 -7.34 17.95
C GLY A 27 21.10 -6.28 17.22
N LYS A 28 21.75 -5.14 17.00
CA LYS A 28 21.20 -4.01 16.26
C LYS A 28 21.99 -3.79 14.97
N ALA A 29 21.26 -3.75 13.86
CA ALA A 29 21.77 -3.40 12.54
C ALA A 29 21.59 -1.91 12.25
N THR A 30 22.69 -1.25 11.88
CA THR A 30 22.73 0.18 11.57
C THR A 30 23.50 0.46 10.28
N PHE A 31 23.17 1.54 9.60
CA PHE A 31 23.96 2.08 8.50
C PHE A 31 25.19 2.85 9.01
N ALA A 32 26.05 3.30 8.10
CA ALA A 32 27.26 4.05 8.44
C ALA A 32 26.96 5.32 9.28
N ASP A 33 25.81 5.97 9.03
CA ASP A 33 25.32 7.14 9.77
C ASP A 33 24.61 6.81 11.09
N ARG A 34 24.61 5.53 11.50
CA ARG A 34 23.93 4.95 12.67
C ARG A 34 22.39 4.97 12.59
N SER A 35 21.82 5.28 11.43
CA SER A 35 20.40 5.06 11.21
C SER A 35 20.10 3.55 11.20
N PRO A 36 18.93 3.11 11.69
CA PRO A 36 18.62 1.68 11.77
C PRO A 36 18.32 1.09 10.40
N VAL A 37 18.77 -0.14 10.17
CA VAL A 37 18.40 -0.92 8.98
C VAL A 37 17.04 -1.58 9.24
N MET A 38 15.97 -1.02 8.69
CA MET A 38 14.60 -1.48 8.97
C MET A 38 14.11 -2.52 7.96
N LEU A 39 13.40 -3.54 8.45
CA LEU A 39 12.65 -4.51 7.65
C LEU A 39 13.48 -5.22 6.57
N ASP A 40 14.72 -5.57 6.89
CA ASP A 40 15.63 -6.26 5.97
C ASP A 40 16.09 -7.60 6.56
N TYR A 41 16.52 -8.52 5.69
CA TYR A 41 16.90 -9.87 6.10
C TYR A 41 18.38 -9.93 6.49
N VAL A 42 18.62 -10.38 7.71
CA VAL A 42 19.92 -10.89 8.15
C VAL A 42 19.89 -12.40 7.98
N TYR A 43 20.82 -12.96 7.21
CA TYR A 43 20.87 -14.39 6.94
C TYR A 43 22.26 -14.96 7.14
N VAL A 44 22.32 -16.22 7.56
CA VAL A 44 23.57 -16.93 7.76
C VAL A 44 24.12 -17.42 6.43
N GLN A 45 25.37 -17.04 6.15
CA GLN A 45 26.21 -17.51 5.07
C GLN A 45 27.43 -18.25 5.65
N CYS A 46 28.08 -19.03 4.79
CA CYS A 46 29.27 -19.80 5.16
C CYS A 46 30.49 -19.32 4.39
N ILE A 47 31.64 -19.43 5.03
CA ILE A 47 32.93 -19.17 4.38
C ILE A 47 33.11 -20.20 3.25
N PRO A 48 33.50 -19.79 2.04
CA PRO A 48 33.74 -20.74 0.95
C PRO A 48 34.79 -21.79 1.34
N GLY A 49 34.39 -23.07 1.31
CA GLY A 49 35.27 -24.19 1.64
C GLY A 49 35.04 -24.78 3.05
N ASP A 50 34.23 -24.14 3.89
CA ASP A 50 33.84 -24.68 5.19
C ASP A 50 32.53 -25.46 5.09
N PHE A 51 32.61 -26.79 5.19
CA PHE A 51 31.47 -27.69 5.06
C PHE A 51 30.63 -27.78 6.34
N ALA A 52 31.20 -27.48 7.52
CA ALA A 52 30.50 -27.60 8.80
C ALA A 52 29.35 -26.57 8.93
N CYS A 53 29.54 -25.39 8.34
CA CYS A 53 28.53 -24.32 8.36
C CYS A 53 27.29 -24.60 7.47
N TYR A 54 27.37 -25.53 6.49
CA TYR A 54 26.31 -25.67 5.48
C TYR A 54 24.92 -25.98 6.05
N GLN A 55 24.86 -26.62 7.21
CA GLN A 55 23.59 -26.92 7.89
C GLN A 55 22.83 -25.65 8.33
N PHE A 56 23.53 -24.52 8.53
CA PHE A 56 22.92 -23.26 8.94
C PHE A 56 22.51 -22.36 7.76
N ARG A 57 22.84 -22.76 6.52
CA ARG A 57 22.56 -22.01 5.29
C ARG A 57 21.06 -21.98 5.01
N GLY A 58 20.36 -21.03 5.62
CA GLY A 58 18.91 -20.90 5.57
C GLY A 58 18.32 -20.26 6.84
N ALA A 59 19.08 -20.24 7.93
CA ALA A 59 18.73 -19.46 9.11
C ALA A 59 18.74 -17.96 8.76
N GLN A 60 17.61 -17.30 8.99
CA GLN A 60 17.43 -15.88 8.69
C GLN A 60 16.44 -15.24 9.67
N SER A 61 16.62 -13.94 9.90
CA SER A 61 15.72 -13.10 10.66
C SER A 61 15.53 -11.78 9.93
N ILE A 62 14.32 -11.22 10.02
CA ILE A 62 14.07 -9.85 9.59
C ILE A 62 14.45 -8.88 10.72
N THR A 63 15.00 -7.71 10.40
CA THR A 63 15.18 -6.62 11.35
C THR A 63 13.84 -5.92 11.62
N ASP A 64 13.64 -5.48 12.87
CA ASP A 64 12.48 -4.69 13.24
C ASP A 64 12.56 -3.23 12.75
N THR A 65 11.58 -2.41 13.12
CA THR A 65 11.55 -0.98 12.78
C THR A 65 12.65 -0.14 13.43
N TYR A 66 13.39 -0.71 14.38
CA TYR A 66 14.49 -0.08 15.10
C TYR A 66 15.84 -0.71 14.76
N GLY A 67 15.88 -1.68 13.84
CA GLY A 67 17.07 -2.38 13.38
C GLY A 67 17.46 -3.57 14.24
N TYR A 68 16.67 -3.99 15.24
CA TYR A 68 16.99 -5.17 16.04
C TYR A 68 16.68 -6.46 15.28
N TYR A 69 17.53 -7.46 15.42
CA TYR A 69 17.34 -8.80 14.85
C TYR A 69 17.62 -9.89 15.88
N SER A 70 17.08 -11.09 15.64
CA SER A 70 17.32 -12.28 16.47
C SER A 70 17.36 -13.53 15.58
N ILE A 71 18.56 -14.01 15.26
CA ILE A 71 18.76 -15.27 14.55
C ILE A 71 18.81 -16.41 15.57
N VAL A 72 18.18 -17.53 15.22
CA VAL A 72 18.17 -18.75 16.02
C VAL A 72 18.67 -19.90 15.15
N ILE A 73 19.66 -20.63 15.65
CA ILE A 73 20.23 -21.82 15.03
C ILE A 73 20.32 -22.93 16.09
N ASP A 74 20.19 -24.18 15.68
CA ASP A 74 20.33 -25.32 16.58
C ASP A 74 21.73 -25.91 16.40
N LEU A 75 22.49 -25.99 17.50
CA LEU A 75 23.89 -26.38 17.51
C LEU A 75 24.13 -27.68 18.30
N THR A 76 25.19 -28.39 17.97
CA THR A 76 25.77 -29.48 18.75
C THR A 76 27.14 -29.07 19.30
N GLU A 77 27.66 -29.80 20.29
CA GLU A 77 28.97 -29.47 20.90
C GLU A 77 30.15 -29.56 19.90
N GLU A 78 29.96 -30.19 18.74
CA GLU A 78 30.98 -30.29 17.68
C GLU A 78 31.18 -28.98 16.90
N GLU A 79 30.25 -28.03 17.04
CA GLU A 79 30.23 -26.77 16.29
C GLU A 79 30.71 -25.57 17.10
N ASP A 80 31.25 -25.82 18.30
CA ASP A 80 31.92 -24.79 19.09
C ASP A 80 33.15 -24.23 18.33
N GLU A 81 33.39 -22.93 18.45
CA GLU A 81 34.44 -22.18 17.73
C GLU A 81 34.28 -22.13 16.19
N LEU A 82 33.13 -22.56 15.65
CA LEU A 82 32.86 -22.47 14.21
C LEU A 82 32.55 -21.03 13.79
N ASP A 83 33.18 -20.57 12.71
CA ASP A 83 32.94 -19.26 12.12
C ASP A 83 31.79 -19.30 11.09
N ILE A 84 30.77 -18.49 11.34
CA ILE A 84 29.67 -18.23 10.40
C ILE A 84 29.71 -16.77 9.94
N LEU A 85 29.08 -16.49 8.80
CA LEU A 85 28.95 -15.13 8.27
C LEU A 85 27.50 -14.67 8.38
N LEU A 86 27.26 -13.54 9.03
CA LEU A 86 25.98 -12.84 8.98
C LEU A 86 26.00 -11.93 7.76
N ASN A 87 25.14 -12.18 6.78
CA ASN A 87 24.97 -11.28 5.66
C ASN A 87 23.78 -10.35 5.86
N LEU A 88 24.00 -9.07 5.60
CA LEU A 88 22.96 -8.05 5.53
C LEU A 88 23.25 -7.12 4.36
N ARG A 89 22.30 -6.98 3.43
CA ARG A 89 22.41 -6.12 2.25
C ARG A 89 23.70 -6.32 1.41
N GLY A 90 24.22 -7.55 1.38
CA GLY A 90 25.41 -7.90 0.60
C GLY A 90 26.73 -7.72 1.34
N GLU A 91 26.72 -7.19 2.56
CA GLU A 91 27.90 -7.12 3.44
C GLU A 91 27.94 -8.34 4.37
N ASN A 92 29.14 -8.85 4.64
CA ASN A 92 29.36 -10.05 5.45
C ASN A 92 30.06 -9.70 6.77
N PHE A 93 29.53 -10.21 7.88
CA PHE A 93 30.07 -10.00 9.22
C PHE A 93 30.37 -11.35 9.86
N THR A 94 31.61 -11.58 10.27
CA THR A 94 32.00 -12.84 10.93
C THR A 94 31.39 -12.93 12.33
N HIS A 95 30.87 -14.11 12.67
CA HIS A 95 30.42 -14.48 13.99
C HIS A 95 31.05 -15.83 14.34
N THR A 96 31.85 -15.86 15.41
CA THR A 96 32.38 -17.11 15.95
C THR A 96 31.38 -17.66 16.96
N ILE A 97 30.98 -18.91 16.77
CA ILE A 97 30.11 -19.62 17.69
C ILE A 97 30.90 -19.91 18.97
N ASP A 98 30.37 -19.46 20.11
CA ASP A 98 30.93 -19.76 21.44
C ASP A 98 29.78 -20.26 22.33
N ILE A 99 29.68 -21.58 22.44
CA ILE A 99 28.58 -22.24 23.15
C ILE A 99 28.69 -21.96 24.66
N GLN A 100 29.91 -21.90 25.21
CA GLN A 100 30.10 -21.64 26.64
C GLN A 100 29.72 -20.20 26.99
N ALA A 101 30.17 -19.21 26.22
CA ALA A 101 29.79 -17.81 26.43
C ALA A 101 28.27 -17.61 26.28
N HIS A 102 27.63 -18.36 25.38
CA HIS A 102 26.17 -18.35 25.25
C HIS A 102 25.46 -18.90 26.49
N ARG A 103 25.93 -20.03 27.05
CA ARG A 103 25.37 -20.63 28.27
C ARG A 103 25.60 -19.75 29.51
N ASP A 104 26.73 -19.05 29.57
CA ASP A 104 27.08 -18.14 30.66
C ASP A 104 26.36 -16.77 30.55
N SER A 105 25.77 -16.48 29.39
CA SER A 105 25.03 -15.24 29.14
C SER A 105 23.72 -15.22 29.94
N PRO A 106 23.35 -14.09 30.58
CA PRO A 106 22.18 -14.01 31.46
C PRO A 106 20.84 -14.32 30.77
N ASN A 107 20.79 -14.29 29.44
CA ASN A 107 19.58 -14.54 28.65
C ASN A 107 19.73 -15.68 27.63
N ASN A 108 20.79 -16.50 27.71
CA ASN A 108 21.13 -17.49 26.67
C ASN A 108 21.09 -16.85 25.28
N GLN A 109 21.86 -15.77 25.12
CA GLN A 109 21.95 -15.05 23.86
C GLN A 109 23.36 -14.50 23.68
N MET A 110 23.82 -14.52 22.44
CA MET A 110 25.02 -13.82 22.02
C MET A 110 24.62 -12.48 21.39
N THR A 111 25.32 -11.41 21.77
CA THR A 111 25.04 -10.06 21.24
C THR A 111 26.10 -9.67 20.23
N GLN A 112 25.69 -9.33 19.00
CA GLN A 112 26.56 -8.78 17.97
C GLN A 112 25.84 -7.67 17.23
N ASP A 113 26.31 -6.43 17.36
CA ASP A 113 25.79 -5.32 16.57
C ASP A 113 26.43 -5.30 15.17
N ILE A 114 25.62 -4.93 14.17
CA ILE A 114 26.04 -4.84 12.78
C ILE A 114 26.03 -3.37 12.37
N GLN A 115 27.15 -2.89 11.84
CA GLN A 115 27.23 -1.58 11.21
C GLN A 115 27.63 -1.74 9.75
N LEU A 116 26.73 -1.38 8.85
CA LEU A 116 26.96 -1.40 7.42
C LEU A 116 27.85 -0.23 6.99
N GLU A 117 28.69 -0.45 5.99
CA GLU A 117 29.49 0.60 5.36
C GLU A 117 28.65 1.50 4.44
N GLN A 118 27.55 0.96 3.91
CA GLN A 118 26.64 1.72 3.05
C GLN A 118 25.84 2.78 3.82
N ASN A 119 25.52 3.88 3.13
CA ASN A 119 24.60 4.90 3.64
C ASN A 119 23.14 4.47 3.44
N PRO A 120 22.20 4.97 4.27
CA PRO A 120 20.79 4.64 4.11
C PRO A 120 20.28 5.10 2.75
N PRO A 121 19.35 4.34 2.13
CA PRO A 121 18.70 4.78 0.90
C PRO A 121 17.93 6.09 1.16
N PRO A 122 17.87 7.00 0.17
CA PRO A 122 17.13 8.25 0.33
C PRO A 122 15.65 7.94 0.62
N SER A 123 15.06 8.66 1.57
CA SER A 123 13.70 8.40 2.02
C SER A 123 12.68 8.57 0.86
N GLY A 124 11.94 7.49 0.56
CA GLY A 124 10.95 7.46 -0.52
C GLY A 124 9.74 8.38 -0.33
N VAL A 125 9.62 9.02 0.84
CA VAL A 125 8.52 9.92 1.22
C VAL A 125 8.43 11.11 0.25
N PHE A 126 9.56 11.63 -0.24
CA PHE A 126 9.57 12.77 -1.16
C PHE A 126 8.98 12.44 -2.54
N PHE A 127 9.11 11.20 -3.01
CA PHE A 127 8.58 10.82 -4.32
C PHE A 127 7.05 10.64 -4.32
N GLY A 128 6.48 10.16 -3.20
CA GLY A 128 5.02 9.97 -3.06
C GLY A 128 4.25 11.29 -3.01
N PHE A 129 4.72 12.26 -2.21
CA PHE A 129 4.07 13.57 -2.09
C PHE A 129 4.17 14.39 -3.38
N GLY A 130 5.25 14.26 -4.14
CA GLY A 130 5.42 14.96 -5.41
C GLY A 130 4.31 14.61 -6.42
N CYS A 131 4.02 13.32 -6.60
CA CYS A 131 2.99 12.87 -7.54
C CYS A 131 1.59 13.36 -7.12
N PHE A 132 1.27 13.26 -5.83
CA PHE A 132 -0.01 13.72 -5.29
C PHE A 132 -0.22 15.22 -5.49
N ILE A 133 0.78 16.03 -5.18
CA ILE A 133 0.71 17.50 -5.32
C ILE A 133 0.57 17.88 -6.80
N VAL A 134 1.29 17.23 -7.71
CA VAL A 134 1.19 17.49 -9.16
C VAL A 134 -0.21 17.15 -9.68
N LEU A 135 -0.79 16.00 -9.29
CA LEU A 135 -2.14 15.64 -9.71
C LEU A 135 -3.18 16.62 -9.18
N PHE A 136 -3.10 16.98 -7.90
CA PHE A 136 -4.02 17.95 -7.30
C PHE A 136 -3.94 19.33 -7.95
N THR A 137 -2.73 19.82 -8.23
CA THR A 137 -2.55 21.12 -8.89
C THR A 137 -3.09 21.11 -10.32
N LEU A 138 -2.89 20.05 -11.10
CA LEU A 138 -3.44 19.93 -12.45
C LEU A 138 -4.97 19.89 -12.46
N VAL A 139 -5.59 19.11 -11.56
CA VAL A 139 -7.05 19.07 -11.44
C VAL A 139 -7.59 20.43 -11.01
N PHE A 140 -6.96 21.07 -10.03
CA PHE A 140 -7.37 22.37 -9.54
C PHE A 140 -7.32 23.45 -10.63
N VAL A 141 -6.22 23.51 -11.39
CA VAL A 141 -6.07 24.45 -12.51
C VAL A 141 -7.09 24.15 -13.61
N SER A 142 -7.36 22.88 -13.92
CA SER A 142 -8.39 22.48 -14.89
C SER A 142 -9.78 22.95 -14.46
N VAL A 143 -10.14 22.77 -13.19
CA VAL A 143 -11.42 23.24 -12.63
C VAL A 143 -11.50 24.76 -12.64
N LEU A 144 -10.44 25.49 -12.26
CA LEU A 144 -10.42 26.95 -12.33
C LEU A 144 -10.57 27.47 -13.76
N MET A 145 -9.88 26.88 -14.73
CA MET A 145 -10.03 27.27 -16.14
C MET A 145 -11.44 26.97 -16.66
N ARG A 146 -12.01 25.81 -16.35
CA ARG A 146 -13.37 25.44 -16.75
C ARG A 146 -14.40 26.38 -16.14
N THR A 147 -14.28 26.67 -14.85
CA THR A 147 -15.18 27.56 -14.11
C THR A 147 -15.04 29.00 -14.61
N GLY A 148 -13.81 29.48 -14.85
CA GLY A 148 -13.55 30.80 -15.42
C GLY A 148 -14.16 30.98 -16.81
N ARG A 149 -14.05 29.97 -17.69
CA ARG A 149 -14.71 29.98 -19.01
C ARG A 149 -16.23 29.95 -18.92
N MET A 150 -16.79 29.27 -17.92
CA MET A 150 -18.25 29.23 -17.72
C MET A 150 -18.77 30.59 -17.23
N LEU A 151 -18.10 31.19 -16.25
CA LEU A 151 -18.46 32.48 -15.67
C LEU A 151 -18.24 33.68 -16.61
N SER A 152 -17.37 33.55 -17.62
CA SER A 152 -17.11 34.64 -18.59
C SER A 152 -18.28 34.87 -19.54
N THR A 153 -19.14 33.88 -19.74
CA THR A 153 -20.35 34.02 -20.59
C THR A 153 -21.55 34.40 -19.74
N LYS A 154 -22.41 35.30 -20.25
CA LYS A 154 -23.66 35.66 -19.55
C LYS A 154 -24.54 34.44 -19.28
N GLN A 155 -24.63 33.51 -20.23
CA GLN A 155 -25.43 32.30 -20.12
C GLN A 155 -24.85 31.31 -19.10
N GLY A 156 -23.53 31.04 -19.15
CA GLY A 156 -22.87 30.17 -18.18
C GLY A 156 -22.85 30.77 -16.76
N ARG A 157 -22.85 32.10 -16.61
CA ARG A 157 -23.04 32.75 -15.31
C ARG A 157 -24.46 32.55 -14.75
N MET A 158 -25.48 32.64 -15.59
CA MET A 158 -26.87 32.38 -15.19
C MET A 158 -27.06 30.90 -14.80
N GLU A 159 -26.43 29.98 -15.54
CA GLU A 159 -26.43 28.55 -15.24
C GLU A 159 -25.70 28.23 -13.93
N PHE A 160 -24.55 28.86 -13.66
CA PHE A 160 -23.82 28.72 -12.38
C PHE A 160 -24.61 29.28 -11.19
N MET A 161 -25.44 30.30 -11.41
CA MET A 161 -26.38 30.84 -10.41
C MET A 161 -27.66 29.99 -10.27
N GLY A 162 -27.81 28.90 -11.03
CA GLY A 162 -28.99 28.02 -11.00
C GLY A 162 -30.20 28.56 -11.76
N MET A 163 -30.07 29.66 -12.50
CA MET A 163 -31.14 30.23 -13.32
C MET A 163 -31.18 29.52 -14.68
N LYS A 164 -32.09 28.56 -14.84
CA LYS A 164 -32.43 27.99 -16.14
C LYS A 164 -33.20 29.03 -16.96
N GLN A 165 -32.75 29.32 -18.18
CA GLN A 165 -33.53 30.12 -19.12
C GLN A 165 -34.85 29.39 -19.43
N ALA A 166 -35.96 30.12 -19.47
CA ALA A 166 -37.24 29.56 -19.87
C ALA A 166 -37.11 29.03 -21.31
N ARG A 167 -37.51 27.77 -21.55
CA ARG A 167 -37.54 27.20 -22.90
C ARG A 167 -38.46 28.05 -23.77
N MET A 168 -38.03 28.39 -24.98
CA MET A 168 -38.85 29.09 -25.97
C MET A 168 -39.58 28.05 -26.82
N LEU A 169 -40.89 28.18 -26.95
CA LEU A 169 -41.74 27.30 -27.74
C LEU A 169 -42.35 28.09 -28.90
N GLU A 170 -42.47 27.45 -30.06
CA GLU A 170 -43.17 28.04 -31.20
C GLU A 170 -44.69 27.92 -30.99
N CYS A 171 -45.40 29.03 -31.14
CA CYS A 171 -46.86 29.04 -31.11
C CYS A 171 -47.42 28.32 -32.35
N PRO A 172 -48.33 27.33 -32.20
CA PRO A 172 -48.88 26.58 -33.33
C PRO A 172 -49.79 27.41 -34.24
N THR A 173 -50.22 28.59 -33.79
CA THR A 173 -51.20 29.43 -34.50
C THR A 173 -50.53 30.59 -35.25
N CYS A 174 -49.64 31.37 -34.60
CA CYS A 174 -48.91 32.48 -35.23
C CYS A 174 -47.46 32.18 -35.60
N LYS A 175 -46.89 31.05 -35.16
CA LYS A 175 -45.47 30.68 -35.33
C LYS A 175 -44.47 31.63 -34.65
N GLU A 176 -44.94 32.43 -33.69
CA GLU A 176 -44.06 33.27 -32.87
C GLU A 176 -43.38 32.44 -31.78
N MET A 177 -42.14 32.82 -31.42
CA MET A 177 -41.39 32.19 -30.34
C MET A 177 -41.81 32.81 -29.00
N VAL A 178 -42.51 32.04 -28.18
CA VAL A 178 -43.05 32.47 -26.88
C VAL A 178 -42.39 31.68 -25.76
N ALA A 179 -42.15 32.30 -24.61
CA ALA A 179 -41.61 31.59 -23.46
C ALA A 179 -42.60 30.50 -23.00
N GLN A 180 -42.11 29.32 -22.62
CA GLN A 180 -42.95 28.17 -22.24
C GLN A 180 -44.00 28.51 -21.19
N HIS A 181 -43.68 29.36 -20.22
CA HIS A 181 -44.60 29.77 -19.16
C HIS A 181 -45.66 30.79 -19.62
N GLU A 182 -45.44 31.49 -20.73
CA GLU A 182 -46.36 32.48 -21.30
C GLU A 182 -47.21 31.93 -22.44
N LEU A 183 -46.92 30.73 -22.94
CA LEU A 183 -47.59 30.15 -24.11
C LEU A 183 -49.11 30.09 -23.96
N VAL A 184 -49.63 29.69 -22.79
CA VAL A 184 -51.08 29.64 -22.53
C VAL A 184 -51.68 31.05 -22.55
N MET A 185 -51.01 32.03 -21.96
CA MET A 185 -51.47 33.42 -21.94
C MET A 185 -51.49 34.01 -23.36
N HIS A 186 -50.45 33.77 -24.15
CA HIS A 186 -50.38 34.19 -25.55
C HIS A 186 -51.54 33.60 -26.37
N LEU A 187 -51.85 32.32 -26.19
CA LEU A 187 -52.98 31.65 -26.86
C LEU A 187 -54.34 32.24 -26.45
N ILE A 188 -54.53 32.66 -25.20
CA ILE A 188 -55.79 33.27 -24.75
C ILE A 188 -55.91 34.72 -25.27
N VAL A 189 -54.84 35.51 -25.19
CA VAL A 189 -54.90 36.96 -25.46
C VAL A 189 -54.76 37.28 -26.95
N GLU A 190 -53.80 36.67 -27.65
CA GLU A 190 -53.50 37.00 -29.05
C GLU A 190 -54.35 36.18 -30.04
N HIS A 191 -54.84 35.02 -29.59
CA HIS A 191 -55.64 34.11 -30.41
C HIS A 191 -57.09 33.95 -29.95
N ASP A 192 -57.52 34.70 -28.93
CA ASP A 192 -58.89 34.72 -28.40
C ASP A 192 -59.45 33.31 -28.15
N MET A 193 -58.60 32.39 -27.68
CA MET A 193 -58.98 31.00 -27.40
C MET A 193 -59.50 30.85 -25.97
N GLU A 194 -60.50 29.97 -25.81
CA GLU A 194 -61.02 29.64 -24.49
C GLU A 194 -59.92 28.99 -23.63
N ALA A 195 -59.86 29.33 -22.33
CA ALA A 195 -58.77 28.93 -21.44
C ALA A 195 -58.53 27.40 -21.40
N PHE A 196 -59.60 26.62 -21.54
CA PHE A 196 -59.51 25.16 -21.58
C PHE A 196 -58.82 24.65 -22.86
N GLU A 197 -59.21 25.18 -24.02
CA GLU A 197 -58.64 24.81 -25.32
C GLU A 197 -57.19 25.28 -25.46
N ALA A 198 -56.88 26.50 -25.01
CA ALA A 198 -55.53 27.04 -24.96
C ALA A 198 -54.60 26.16 -24.09
N GLY A 199 -55.09 25.69 -22.94
CA GLY A 199 -54.36 24.79 -22.05
C GLY A 199 -54.08 23.42 -22.69
N GLU A 200 -55.06 22.84 -23.38
CA GLU A 200 -54.88 21.56 -24.08
C GLU A 200 -53.86 21.67 -25.22
N LEU A 201 -53.95 22.74 -26.01
CA LEU A 201 -53.06 22.99 -27.14
C LEU A 201 -51.62 23.26 -26.69
N ALA A 202 -51.42 24.13 -25.70
CA ALA A 202 -50.12 24.36 -25.08
C ALA A 202 -49.55 23.07 -24.49
N GLY A 203 -50.38 22.26 -23.82
CA GLY A 203 -49.99 20.96 -23.27
C GLY A 203 -49.58 19.94 -24.33
N LYS A 204 -50.13 19.99 -25.55
CA LYS A 204 -49.68 19.18 -26.69
C LYS A 204 -48.32 19.64 -27.22
N VAL A 205 -48.06 20.95 -27.29
CA VAL A 205 -46.77 21.51 -27.72
C VAL A 205 -45.67 21.19 -26.70
N MET A 206 -45.94 21.40 -25.40
CA MET A 206 -44.98 21.10 -24.33
C MET A 206 -44.64 19.61 -24.26
N ARG A 207 -45.63 18.70 -24.45
CA ARG A 207 -45.38 17.26 -24.46
C ARG A 207 -44.45 16.81 -25.58
N ARG A 208 -44.49 17.45 -26.76
CA ARG A 208 -43.56 17.13 -27.87
C ARG A 208 -42.11 17.37 -27.46
N THR A 209 -41.84 18.43 -26.70
CA THR A 209 -40.47 18.71 -26.21
C THR A 209 -39.96 17.73 -25.17
N TRP A 210 -40.83 16.88 -24.59
CA TRP A 210 -40.44 15.85 -23.62
C TRP A 210 -40.24 14.49 -24.30
N SER A 211 -40.92 14.24 -25.42
CA SER A 211 -40.80 12.99 -26.18
C SER A 211 -39.61 12.93 -27.15
N GLU A 212 -38.97 14.07 -27.43
CA GLU A 212 -37.74 14.14 -28.24
C GLU A 212 -36.45 14.03 -27.41
N GLU A 213 -36.54 13.90 -26.09
CA GLU A 213 -35.39 13.69 -25.17
C GLU A 213 -35.12 12.19 -24.85
N GLU A 214 -35.73 11.24 -25.59
CA GLU A 214 -35.38 9.80 -25.61
C GLU A 214 -34.86 9.36 -27.00
#